data_AF-I1CAH2-F1
#
_entry.id   AF-I1CAH2-F1
#
_cell.length_a   1.000
_cell.length_b   1.000
_cell.length_c   1.000
_cell.angle_alpha   90.00
_cell.angle_beta   90.00
_cell.angle_gamma   90.00
#
_symmetry.space_group_name_H-M   'P 1'
#
loop_
_entity.id
_entity.type
_entity.pdbx_description
1 polymer ?
#
loop_
_entity_poly.entity_id
_entity_poly.type
_entity_poly.pdbx_seq_one_letter_code
_entity_poly.pdbx_strand_id
1 'polypeptide(L)'
;MTEREIVSFVKQLGISYGKNKTAPKSTKLSLVSLDDGFKDVLNEKWPSWKNWGEKHVSTTEQSYLDKFEKNDLIYLSADSDNVIQELEEGKAYIIGGIVDKNRHKNLCQDKATRQGIKTAKLPIEDYLNLSTRKVLTVNQGMI
;
A
#
# COMPACT_ATOMS: atom_id res chain seq x y z
N MET A 1 11.55 4.46 9.49
CA MET A 1 11.81 5.27 8.29
C MET A 1 12.54 6.53 8.72
N THR A 2 13.52 6.98 7.94
CA THR A 2 14.15 8.30 8.14
C THR A 2 13.18 9.43 7.74
N GLU A 3 13.43 10.67 8.17
CA GLU A 3 12.59 11.81 7.77
C GLU A 3 12.44 11.93 6.25
N ARG A 4 13.54 11.72 5.50
CA ARG A 4 13.52 11.73 4.03
C ARG A 4 12.61 10.64 3.44
N GLU A 5 12.58 9.47 4.07
CA GLU A 5 11.71 8.35 3.66
C GLU A 5 10.25 8.63 3.98
N ILE A 6 9.98 9.24 5.13
CA ILE A 6 8.64 9.69 5.52
C ILE A 6 8.10 10.70 4.50
N VAL A 7 8.87 11.73 4.15
CA VAL A 7 8.47 12.72 3.13
C VAL A 7 8.24 12.05 1.78
N SER A 8 9.10 11.08 1.40
CA SER A 8 8.90 10.31 0.18
C SER A 8 7.58 9.52 0.21
N PHE A 9 7.30 8.82 1.31
CA PHE A 9 6.09 8.04 1.48
C PHE A 9 4.83 8.91 1.40
N VAL A 10 4.80 10.04 2.12
CA VAL A 10 3.65 10.99 2.09
C VAL A 10 3.39 11.50 0.66
N LYS A 11 4.45 11.82 -0.09
CA LYS A 11 4.32 12.21 -1.49
C LYS A 11 3.75 11.08 -2.35
N GLN A 12 4.24 9.84 -2.17
CA GLN A 12 3.73 8.68 -2.89
C GLN A 12 2.25 8.46 -2.58
N LEU A 13 1.83 8.62 -1.33
CA LEU A 13 0.44 8.52 -0.88
C LEU A 13 -0.46 9.60 -1.52
N GLY A 14 0.05 10.82 -1.68
CA GLY A 14 -0.68 11.87 -2.39
C GLY A 14 -0.89 11.59 -3.89
N ILE A 15 0.16 11.12 -4.58
CA ILE A 15 0.10 10.77 -6.02
C ILE A 15 -0.91 9.64 -6.24
N SER A 16 -0.78 8.62 -5.41
CA SER A 16 -1.66 7.47 -5.25
C SER A 16 -3.14 7.83 -5.19
N TYR A 17 -3.51 8.70 -4.24
CA TYR A 17 -4.89 9.20 -4.13
C TYR A 17 -5.33 9.95 -5.39
N GLY A 18 -4.47 10.85 -5.90
CA GLY A 18 -4.77 11.64 -7.09
C GLY A 18 -5.09 10.77 -8.30
N LYS A 19 -4.28 9.74 -8.56
CA LYS A 19 -4.51 8.78 -9.66
C LYS A 19 -5.79 7.97 -9.46
N ASN A 20 -6.01 7.43 -8.27
CA ASN A 20 -7.19 6.62 -7.98
C ASN A 20 -8.49 7.44 -8.08
N LYS A 21 -8.46 8.73 -7.72
CA LYS A 21 -9.60 9.65 -7.85
C LYS A 21 -10.03 9.85 -9.31
N THR A 22 -9.09 9.83 -10.26
CA THR A 22 -9.34 10.04 -11.69
C THR A 22 -9.41 8.73 -12.50
N ALA A 23 -9.22 7.58 -11.86
CA ALA A 23 -9.22 6.29 -12.53
C ALA A 23 -10.62 5.93 -13.07
N PRO A 24 -10.73 5.30 -14.26
CA PRO A 24 -12.02 4.84 -14.79
C PRO A 24 -12.75 3.88 -13.84
N LYS A 25 -11.99 3.06 -13.10
CA LYS A 25 -12.46 2.22 -12.00
C LYS A 25 -11.76 2.64 -10.71
N SER A 26 -12.35 3.61 -10.00
CA SER A 26 -11.83 4.07 -8.71
C SER A 26 -12.13 3.04 -7.62
N THR A 27 -11.14 2.76 -6.76
CA THR A 27 -11.29 1.89 -5.59
C THR A 27 -11.34 2.71 -4.31
N LYS A 28 -11.88 2.17 -3.21
CA LYS A 28 -11.83 2.84 -1.91
C LYS A 28 -10.51 2.54 -1.23
N LEU A 29 -9.64 3.55 -1.12
CA LEU A 29 -8.39 3.43 -0.38
C LEU A 29 -8.68 3.41 1.12
N SER A 30 -8.00 2.53 1.85
CA SER A 30 -8.10 2.45 3.32
C SER A 30 -6.73 2.65 3.94
N LEU A 31 -6.56 3.75 4.66
CA LEU A 31 -5.40 3.98 5.52
C LEU A 31 -5.71 3.38 6.88
N VAL A 32 -5.02 2.29 7.19
CA VAL A 32 -5.19 1.51 8.43
C VAL A 32 -3.96 1.67 9.31
N SER A 33 -4.11 1.41 10.61
CA SER A 33 -3.05 1.63 11.59
C SER A 33 -2.49 3.06 11.55
N LEU A 34 -3.35 4.04 11.25
CA LEU A 34 -2.98 5.44 11.19
C LEU A 34 -3.03 6.06 12.59
N ASP A 35 -1.94 5.93 13.34
CA ASP A 35 -1.79 6.53 14.66
C ASP A 35 -1.68 8.06 14.62
N ASP A 36 -1.85 8.70 15.78
CA ASP A 36 -1.80 10.16 15.89
C ASP A 36 -0.44 10.74 15.50
N GLY A 37 0.66 10.02 15.78
CA GLY A 37 1.99 10.45 15.36
C GLY A 37 2.12 10.57 13.84
N PHE A 38 1.56 9.62 13.09
CA PHE A 38 1.57 9.68 11.64
C PHE A 38 0.54 10.67 11.08
N LYS A 39 -0.60 10.90 11.77
CA LYS A 39 -1.52 11.99 11.42
C LYS A 39 -0.84 13.35 11.54
N ASP A 40 -0.02 13.56 12.56
CA ASP A 40 0.74 14.81 12.72
C ASP A 40 1.73 15.02 11.58
N VAL A 41 2.43 13.97 11.16
CA VAL A 41 3.27 13.98 9.97
C VAL A 41 2.47 14.37 8.72
N LEU A 42 1.27 13.81 8.53
CA LEU A 42 0.40 14.19 7.41
C LEU A 42 -0.08 15.64 7.52
N ASN A 43 -0.39 16.11 8.72
CA ASN A 43 -0.80 17.48 8.98
C ASN A 43 0.31 18.48 8.65
N GLU A 44 1.57 18.15 8.97
CA GLU A 44 2.71 19.00 8.70
C GLU A 44 3.13 18.96 7.23
N LYS A 45 3.29 17.76 6.66
CA LYS A 45 3.91 17.58 5.34
C LYS A 45 2.90 17.56 4.19
N TRP A 46 1.61 17.28 4.45
CA TRP A 46 0.56 17.23 3.42
C TRP A 46 -0.85 17.57 3.93
N PRO A 47 -1.09 18.78 4.49
CA PRO A 47 -2.37 19.12 5.15
C PRO A 47 -3.63 18.86 4.31
N SER A 48 -3.51 18.93 2.98
CA SER A 48 -4.60 18.69 2.01
C SER A 48 -5.19 17.27 2.08
N TRP A 49 -4.57 16.33 2.80
CA TRP A 49 -5.14 14.99 3.04
C TRP A 49 -6.51 15.04 3.73
N LYS A 50 -6.76 16.08 4.55
CA LYS A 50 -8.06 16.32 5.21
C LYS A 50 -9.20 16.60 4.23
N ASN A 51 -8.87 17.06 3.02
CA ASN A 51 -9.84 17.38 1.97
C ASN A 51 -10.12 16.18 1.06
N TRP A 52 -9.62 14.99 1.39
CA TRP A 52 -9.84 13.81 0.59
C TRP A 52 -11.28 13.31 0.79
N GLY A 53 -11.98 13.09 -0.32
CA GLY A 53 -13.38 12.71 -0.27
C GLY A 53 -13.56 11.32 0.33
N GLU A 54 -14.49 11.18 1.28
CA GLU A 54 -14.79 9.92 1.98
C GLU A 54 -15.18 8.76 1.03
N LYS A 55 -15.70 9.11 -0.15
CA LYS A 55 -15.99 8.16 -1.23
C LYS A 55 -14.73 7.47 -1.78
N HIS A 56 -13.57 8.09 -1.67
CA HIS A 56 -12.31 7.60 -2.23
C HIS A 56 -11.32 7.12 -1.16
N VAL A 57 -11.40 7.66 0.06
CA VAL A 57 -10.47 7.32 1.16
C VAL A 57 -11.22 7.14 2.47
N SER A 58 -10.85 6.12 3.23
CA SER A 58 -11.18 6.00 4.65
C SER A 58 -9.91 5.88 5.47
N THR A 59 -9.94 6.39 6.70
CA THR A 59 -8.83 6.28 7.66
C THR A 59 -9.30 5.60 8.93
N THR A 60 -8.43 4.84 9.58
CA THR A 60 -8.68 4.21 10.88
C THR A 60 -7.37 3.93 11.61
N GLU A 61 -7.41 3.96 12.93
CA GLU A 61 -6.34 3.49 13.80
C GLU A 61 -6.30 1.96 13.91
N GLN A 62 -7.41 1.28 13.59
CA GLN A 62 -7.51 -0.17 13.60
C GLN A 62 -6.56 -0.80 12.58
N SER A 63 -6.07 -1.99 12.88
CA SER A 63 -5.28 -2.75 11.91
C SER A 63 -6.16 -3.29 10.78
N TYR A 64 -5.54 -3.67 9.67
CA TYR A 64 -6.26 -4.37 8.59
C TYR A 64 -6.85 -5.71 9.04
N LEU A 65 -6.33 -6.33 10.11
CA LEU A 65 -6.88 -7.57 10.66
C LEU A 65 -8.18 -7.35 11.44
N ASP A 66 -8.37 -6.15 12.00
CA ASP A 66 -9.58 -5.82 12.76
C ASP A 66 -10.68 -5.28 11.83
N LYS A 67 -10.29 -4.68 10.70
CA LYS A 67 -11.20 -4.02 9.76
C LYS A 67 -11.71 -4.91 8.64
N PHE A 68 -10.96 -5.95 8.25
CA PHE A 68 -11.28 -6.79 7.11
C PHE A 68 -11.25 -8.26 7.48
N GLU A 69 -12.06 -9.05 6.78
CA GLU A 69 -12.06 -10.51 6.90
C GLU A 69 -10.71 -11.07 6.45
N LYS A 70 -10.06 -11.82 7.35
CA LYS A 70 -8.70 -12.34 7.12
C LYS A 70 -8.59 -13.16 5.83
N ASN A 71 -9.63 -13.92 5.47
CA ASN A 71 -9.65 -14.76 4.27
C ASN A 71 -9.76 -13.95 2.96
N ASP A 72 -10.09 -12.66 3.06
CA ASP A 72 -10.17 -11.74 1.93
C ASP A 72 -8.94 -10.84 1.83
N LEU A 73 -8.03 -10.89 2.80
CA LEU A 73 -6.78 -10.14 2.77
C LEU A 73 -5.75 -10.81 1.86
N ILE A 74 -5.15 -10.01 0.97
CA ILE A 74 -4.00 -10.39 0.16
C ILE A 74 -2.90 -9.34 0.35
N TYR A 75 -1.76 -9.75 0.90
CA TYR A 75 -0.63 -8.85 1.10
C TYR A 75 0.25 -8.81 -0.15
N LEU A 76 0.39 -7.63 -0.75
CA LEU A 76 1.26 -7.42 -1.90
C LEU A 76 2.70 -7.26 -1.43
N SER A 77 3.55 -8.20 -1.83
CA SER A 77 4.97 -8.25 -1.49
C SER A 77 5.78 -8.66 -2.71
N ALA A 78 6.86 -7.93 -3.01
CA ALA A 78 7.75 -8.27 -4.11
C ALA A 78 8.46 -9.63 -3.92
N ASP A 79 8.59 -10.08 -2.67
CA ASP A 79 9.24 -11.33 -2.28
C ASP A 79 8.28 -12.54 -2.23
N SER A 80 7.02 -12.38 -2.68
CA SER A 80 6.06 -13.49 -2.72
C SER A 80 6.31 -14.44 -3.88
N ASP A 81 6.20 -15.75 -3.65
CA ASP A 81 6.28 -16.77 -4.70
C ASP A 81 5.05 -16.79 -5.62
N ASN A 82 3.89 -16.38 -5.09
CA ASN A 82 2.66 -16.29 -5.88
C ASN A 82 2.62 -15.02 -6.71
N VAL A 83 2.31 -15.13 -8.01
CA VAL A 83 2.06 -14.00 -8.90
C VAL A 83 0.58 -13.75 -9.01
N ILE A 84 0.13 -12.52 -8.77
CA ILE A 84 -1.26 -12.14 -9.03
C ILE A 84 -1.45 -11.87 -10.53
N GLN A 85 -2.45 -12.50 -11.12
CA GLN A 85 -2.79 -12.30 -12.53
C GLN A 85 -3.96 -11.31 -12.68
N GLU A 86 -4.93 -11.40 -11.78
CA GLU A 86 -6.13 -10.55 -11.79
C GLU A 86 -6.49 -10.10 -10.37
N LEU A 87 -7.11 -8.93 -10.26
CA LEU A 87 -7.70 -8.45 -9.01
C LEU A 87 -9.14 -8.96 -8.89
N GLU A 88 -9.42 -9.69 -7.82
CA GLU A 88 -10.73 -10.27 -7.51
C GLU A 88 -11.58 -9.26 -6.73
N GLU A 89 -12.84 -9.14 -7.11
CA GLU A 89 -13.81 -8.34 -6.36
C GLU A 89 -14.07 -8.97 -4.98
N GLY A 90 -14.25 -8.13 -3.96
CA GLY A 90 -14.42 -8.58 -2.57
C GLY A 90 -13.11 -8.85 -1.82
N LYS A 91 -11.95 -8.87 -2.50
CA LYS A 91 -10.64 -8.97 -1.85
C LYS A 91 -10.09 -7.61 -1.43
N ALA A 92 -9.33 -7.61 -0.33
CA ALA A 92 -8.63 -6.46 0.20
C ALA A 92 -7.12 -6.62 -0.01
N TYR A 93 -6.58 -5.84 -0.95
CA TYR A 93 -5.16 -5.84 -1.30
C TYR A 93 -4.38 -4.88 -0.40
N ILE A 94 -3.43 -5.41 0.36
CA ILE A 94 -2.61 -4.64 1.31
C ILE A 94 -1.29 -4.26 0.64
N ILE A 95 -0.97 -2.96 0.68
CA ILE A 95 0.34 -2.45 0.27
C ILE A 95 1.06 -1.96 1.53
N GLY A 96 2.31 -2.39 1.70
CA GLY A 96 3.15 -1.98 2.83
C GLY A 96 3.36 -0.46 2.84
N GLY A 97 2.99 0.18 3.95
CA GLY A 97 3.14 1.62 4.17
C GLY A 97 4.57 2.05 4.47
N ILE A 98 5.55 1.62 3.66
CA ILE A 98 6.97 1.81 3.95
C ILE A 98 7.75 2.24 2.70
N VAL A 99 8.73 3.12 2.91
CA VAL A 99 9.75 3.44 1.91
C VAL A 99 11.10 3.07 2.51
N ASP A 100 11.59 1.87 2.17
CA ASP A 100 12.83 1.35 2.73
C ASP A 100 13.92 1.12 1.68
N LYS A 101 13.64 1.36 0.39
CA LYS A 101 14.53 1.07 -0.76
C LYS A 101 14.98 -0.39 -0.80
N ASN A 102 14.14 -1.32 -0.36
CA ASN A 102 14.44 -2.75 -0.24
C ASN A 102 15.66 -3.03 0.66
N ARG A 103 15.79 -2.27 1.76
CA ARG A 103 16.79 -2.56 2.79
C ARG A 103 16.36 -3.73 3.65
N HIS A 104 15.06 -3.93 3.83
CA HIS A 104 14.47 -5.01 4.62
C HIS A 104 13.78 -6.01 3.70
N LYS A 105 14.57 -6.89 3.08
CA LYS A 105 14.05 -8.03 2.31
C LYS A 105 13.10 -8.85 3.18
N ASN A 106 12.04 -9.38 2.56
CA ASN A 106 11.02 -10.21 3.19
C ASN A 106 10.21 -9.55 4.31
N LEU A 107 10.36 -8.25 4.60
CA LEU A 107 9.66 -7.63 5.73
C LEU A 107 8.13 -7.79 5.64
N CYS A 108 7.56 -7.47 4.48
CA CYS A 108 6.12 -7.61 4.22
C CYS A 108 5.71 -9.08 4.12
N GLN A 109 6.55 -9.90 3.48
CA GLN A 109 6.32 -11.34 3.31
C GLN A 109 6.25 -12.05 4.66
N ASP A 110 7.28 -11.90 5.49
CA ASP A 110 7.37 -12.49 6.83
C ASP A 110 6.22 -12.03 7.72
N LYS A 111 5.86 -10.74 7.64
CA LYS A 111 4.72 -10.20 8.41
C LYS A 111 3.42 -10.90 8.02
N ALA A 112 3.13 -11.00 6.73
CA ALA A 112 1.93 -11.64 6.22
C ALA A 112 1.90 -13.15 6.55
N THR A 113 3.02 -13.85 6.37
CA THR A 113 3.14 -15.28 6.71
C THR A 113 2.91 -15.53 8.20
N ARG A 114 3.51 -14.73 9.10
CA ARG A 114 3.27 -14.85 10.55
C ARG A 114 1.81 -14.60 10.92
N GLN A 115 1.14 -13.72 10.17
CA GLN A 115 -0.28 -13.43 10.37
C GLN A 115 -1.19 -14.46 9.67
N GLY A 116 -0.65 -15.38 8.87
CA GLY A 116 -1.41 -16.34 8.08
C GLY A 116 -2.26 -15.69 6.99
N ILE A 117 -1.79 -14.59 6.40
CA ILE A 117 -2.42 -13.88 5.30
C ILE A 117 -1.79 -14.35 3.98
N LYS A 118 -2.60 -14.49 2.92
CA LYS A 118 -2.09 -14.82 1.59
C LYS A 118 -1.20 -13.70 1.06
N THR A 119 -0.11 -14.05 0.39
CA THR A 119 0.79 -13.08 -0.24
C THR A 119 0.77 -13.24 -1.76
N ALA A 120 0.95 -12.13 -2.47
CA ALA A 120 1.17 -12.15 -3.92
C ALA A 120 2.13 -11.04 -4.35
N LYS A 121 2.87 -11.25 -5.44
CA LYS A 121 3.64 -10.22 -6.14
C LYS A 121 2.91 -9.80 -7.41
N LEU A 122 3.07 -8.54 -7.80
CA LEU A 122 2.53 -8.02 -9.07
C LEU A 122 3.25 -8.68 -10.27
N PRO A 123 2.57 -8.90 -11.41
CA PRO A 123 3.12 -9.59 -12.59
C PRO A 123 4.05 -8.67 -13.40
N ILE A 124 4.93 -7.93 -12.73
CA ILE A 124 5.79 -6.91 -13.36
C ILE A 124 6.79 -7.59 -14.31
N GLU A 125 7.23 -8.80 -13.97
CA GLU A 125 8.23 -9.55 -14.74
C GLU A 125 7.73 -9.94 -16.13
N ASP A 126 6.42 -10.13 -16.29
CA ASP A 126 5.80 -10.53 -17.55
C ASP A 126 5.64 -9.35 -18.53
N TYR A 127 5.62 -8.12 -18.02
CA TYR A 127 5.32 -6.92 -18.81
C TYR A 127 6.43 -5.87 -18.84
N LEU A 128 7.43 -5.95 -17.95
CA LEU A 128 8.48 -4.95 -17.78
C LEU A 128 9.87 -5.58 -17.61
N ASN A 129 10.68 -5.54 -18.68
CA ASN A 129 12.12 -5.81 -18.63
C ASN A 129 12.87 -4.63 -17.98
N LEU A 130 12.76 -4.52 -16.65
CA LEU A 130 13.50 -3.52 -15.88
C LEU A 130 14.91 -4.02 -15.58
N SER A 131 15.93 -3.25 -16.01
CA SER A 131 17.35 -3.47 -15.69
C SER A 131 17.70 -3.13 -14.23
N THR A 132 16.72 -2.69 -13.43
CA THR A 132 16.88 -2.27 -12.02
C THR A 132 15.97 -3.08 -11.09
N ARG A 133 16.11 -2.89 -9.76
CA ARG A 133 15.45 -3.73 -8.73
C ARG A 133 13.93 -3.73 -8.87
N LYS A 134 13.31 -4.92 -8.74
CA LYS A 134 11.88 -5.19 -8.91
C LYS A 134 11.02 -4.85 -7.68
N VAL A 135 11.31 -3.72 -7.02
CA VAL A 135 10.54 -3.24 -5.87
C VAL A 135 9.82 -1.97 -6.27
N LEU A 136 8.49 -2.03 -6.27
CA LEU A 136 7.65 -0.89 -6.58
C LEU A 136 7.48 0.02 -5.37
N THR A 137 7.43 1.32 -5.62
CA THR A 137 7.00 2.30 -4.64
C THR A 137 5.49 2.15 -4.38
N VAL A 138 4.98 2.69 -3.27
CA VAL A 138 3.58 2.54 -2.86
C VAL A 138 2.61 3.01 -3.95
N ASN A 139 2.97 4.10 -4.64
CA ASN A 139 2.19 4.63 -5.76
C ASN A 139 2.28 3.83 -7.06
N GLN A 140 3.32 3.01 -7.22
CA GLN A 140 3.45 2.12 -8.36
C GLN A 140 2.65 0.83 -8.15
N GLY A 141 2.47 0.40 -6.90
CA GLY A 141 1.62 -0.75 -6.55
C GLY A 141 0.12 -0.48 -6.60
N MET A 142 -0.31 0.78 -6.80
CA MET A 142 -1.74 1.17 -6.89
C MET A 142 -2.19 1.58 -8.30
N ILE A 143 -1.39 1.25 -9.32
CA ILE A 143 -1.74 1.51 -10.72
C ILE A 143 -2.58 0.36 -11.25
#